data_AF-A0A7Y9WYD1-F1
#
_entry.id   AF-A0A7Y9WYD1-F1
#
_cell.length_a   1.000
_cell.length_b   1.000
_cell.length_c   1.000
_cell.angle_alpha   90.00
_cell.angle_beta   90.00
_cell.angle_gamma   90.00
#
_symmetry.space_group_name_H-M   'P 1'
#
loop_
_entity.id
_entity.type
_entity.pdbx_description
1 polymer ?
#
loop_
_entity_poly.entity_id
_entity_poly.type
_entity_poly.pdbx_seq_one_letter_code
_entity_poly.pdbx_strand_id
1 'polypeptide(L)'
;MTSDDIPIGRRVASWRVRRSMTQQMLADRLRRSKSWVDKIERGARALDRYSVIQELAHVLRVDPEVLLGQQRPTPAGPPDGVDDIRAALARYDIPQAPAQTTEEVRRQVGYAWLTYQHAHYGQLVRVLPGLLDAAQGARSTEVLVQAYRITSLLLVKLGEADLAWLAADRAMAAAGDNPILAATAAISVAQALRASHRDRLALAATLTAANRILPPTPDPTPSRFGDHEVDGPDGD
;
A
#
# COMPACT_ATOMS: atom_id res chain seq x y z
N MET A 1 -18.93 1.15 -14.83
CA MET A 1 -18.21 0.88 -16.09
C MET A 1 -16.73 1.00 -15.81
N THR A 2 -16.04 -0.13 -15.74
CA THR A 2 -14.59 -0.19 -15.51
C THR A 2 -13.85 0.30 -16.77
N SER A 3 -12.63 0.80 -16.63
CA SER A 3 -11.80 1.33 -17.72
C SER A 3 -11.53 0.32 -18.86
N ASP A 4 -11.77 -0.97 -18.59
CA ASP A 4 -11.59 -2.09 -19.51
C ASP A 4 -12.61 -2.15 -20.66
N ASP A 5 -13.82 -1.60 -20.48
CA ASP A 5 -14.89 -1.71 -21.51
C ASP A 5 -14.76 -0.67 -22.64
N ILE A 6 -13.81 0.27 -22.55
CA ILE A 6 -13.63 1.33 -23.54
C ILE A 6 -12.68 0.87 -24.64
N PRO A 7 -13.10 0.84 -25.92
CA PRO A 7 -12.22 0.47 -27.03
C PRO A 7 -10.97 1.36 -27.10
N ILE A 8 -9.81 0.78 -27.46
CA ILE A 8 -8.53 1.48 -27.57
C ILE A 8 -8.62 2.81 -28.34
N GLY A 9 -9.38 2.85 -29.44
CA GLY A 9 -9.59 4.06 -30.24
C GLY A 9 -10.25 5.21 -29.46
N ARG A 10 -11.21 4.90 -28.60
CA ARG A 10 -11.88 5.90 -27.75
C ARG A 10 -10.96 6.40 -26.64
N ARG A 11 -10.03 5.56 -26.15
CA ARG A 11 -8.96 5.98 -25.22
C ARG A 11 -7.93 6.88 -25.89
N VAL A 12 -7.55 6.59 -27.13
CA VAL A 12 -6.69 7.50 -27.93
C VAL A 12 -7.35 8.87 -28.07
N ALA A 13 -8.64 8.91 -28.42
CA ALA A 13 -9.39 10.16 -28.55
C ALA A 13 -9.44 10.97 -27.25
N SER A 14 -9.69 10.32 -26.11
CA SER A 14 -9.75 10.99 -24.81
C SER A 14 -8.40 11.59 -24.41
N TRP A 15 -7.30 10.85 -24.61
CA TRP A 15 -5.96 11.34 -24.35
C TRP A 15 -5.54 12.47 -25.29
N ARG A 16 -5.91 12.39 -26.57
CA ARG A 16 -5.69 13.47 -27.54
C ARG A 16 -6.33 14.78 -27.05
N VAL A 17 -7.59 14.73 -26.61
CA VAL A 17 -8.30 15.90 -26.07
C VAL A 17 -7.64 16.42 -24.79
N ARG A 18 -7.22 15.54 -23.88
CA ARG A 18 -6.50 15.92 -22.64
C ARG A 18 -5.17 16.63 -22.90
N ARG A 19 -4.52 16.35 -24.04
CA ARG A 19 -3.30 17.04 -24.47
C ARG A 19 -3.56 18.26 -25.35
N SER A 20 -4.81 18.71 -25.44
CA SER A 20 -5.24 19.86 -26.25
C SER A 20 -4.82 19.72 -27.72
N MET A 21 -4.82 18.49 -28.26
CA MET A 21 -4.46 18.23 -29.66
C MET A 21 -5.72 18.08 -30.52
N THR A 22 -5.73 18.70 -31.69
CA THR A 22 -6.72 18.38 -32.73
C THR A 22 -6.36 17.05 -33.41
N GLN A 23 -7.32 16.42 -34.11
CA GLN A 23 -7.02 15.22 -34.91
C GLN A 23 -5.96 15.50 -35.98
N GLN A 24 -5.92 16.71 -36.54
CA GLN A 24 -4.90 17.12 -37.50
C GLN A 24 -3.52 17.17 -36.84
N MET A 25 -3.40 17.80 -35.66
CA MET A 25 -2.13 17.88 -34.93
C MET A 25 -1.58 16.50 -34.56
N LEU A 26 -2.45 15.56 -34.16
CA LEU A 26 -2.03 14.19 -33.88
C LEU A 26 -1.56 13.48 -35.17
N ALA A 27 -2.30 13.67 -36.26
CA ALA A 27 -1.95 13.11 -37.56
C ALA A 27 -0.58 13.61 -38.07
N ASP A 28 -0.33 14.91 -37.95
CA ASP A 28 0.92 15.55 -38.36
C ASP A 28 2.12 14.98 -37.57
N ARG A 29 1.97 14.80 -36.26
CA ARG A 29 3.02 14.23 -35.39
C ARG A 29 3.32 12.75 -35.69
N LEU A 30 2.33 11.99 -36.14
CA LEU A 30 2.47 10.59 -36.55
C LEU A 30 2.83 10.42 -38.03
N ARG A 31 2.95 11.52 -38.79
CA ARG A 31 3.09 11.51 -40.25
C ARG A 31 2.02 10.64 -40.93
N ARG A 32 0.77 10.74 -40.44
CA ARG A 32 -0.42 10.06 -40.96
C ARG A 32 -1.46 11.08 -41.42
N SER A 33 -2.49 10.62 -42.12
CA SER A 33 -3.62 11.48 -42.51
C SER A 33 -4.61 11.68 -41.35
N LYS A 34 -5.27 12.84 -41.31
CA LYS A 34 -6.37 13.10 -40.35
C LYS A 34 -7.47 12.03 -40.44
N SER A 35 -7.79 11.56 -41.66
CA SER A 35 -8.76 10.48 -41.87
C SER A 35 -8.35 9.18 -41.19
N TRP A 36 -7.04 8.88 -41.11
CA TRP A 36 -6.55 7.71 -40.38
C TRP A 36 -6.83 7.85 -38.87
N VAL A 37 -6.52 9.02 -38.29
CA VAL A 37 -6.80 9.31 -36.87
C VAL A 37 -8.30 9.20 -36.57
N ASP A 38 -9.13 9.79 -37.42
CA ASP A 38 -10.58 9.77 -37.26
C ASP A 38 -11.17 8.34 -37.33
N LYS A 39 -10.65 7.49 -38.22
CA LYS A 39 -11.04 6.07 -38.32
C LYS A 39 -10.64 5.25 -37.10
N ILE A 40 -9.45 5.47 -36.53
CA ILE A 40 -9.04 4.75 -35.31
C ILE A 40 -9.85 5.22 -34.10
N GLU A 41 -10.12 6.52 -33.95
CA GLU A 41 -10.83 7.07 -32.79
C GLU A 41 -12.30 6.61 -32.72
N ARG A 42 -12.91 6.39 -33.89
CA ARG A 42 -14.26 5.85 -34.04
C ARG A 42 -14.30 4.31 -34.03
N GLY A 43 -13.16 3.63 -33.95
CA GLY A 43 -13.07 2.17 -33.99
C GLY A 43 -13.32 1.55 -35.38
N ALA A 44 -13.44 2.37 -36.43
CA ALA A 44 -13.60 1.91 -37.81
C ALA A 44 -12.32 1.30 -38.41
N ARG A 45 -11.17 1.49 -37.73
CA ARG A 45 -9.91 0.84 -38.05
C ARG A 45 -9.29 0.28 -36.77
N ALA A 46 -8.97 -1.01 -36.78
CA ALA A 46 -8.29 -1.67 -35.67
C ALA A 46 -6.85 -1.17 -35.52
N LEU A 47 -6.40 -1.09 -34.26
CA LEU A 47 -5.00 -0.86 -33.87
C LEU A 47 -4.40 -2.20 -33.47
N ASP A 48 -3.98 -2.98 -34.47
CA ASP A 48 -3.48 -4.35 -34.35
C ASP A 48 -1.96 -4.42 -34.15
N ARG A 49 -1.22 -3.45 -34.70
CA ARG A 49 0.25 -3.41 -34.59
C ARG A 49 0.70 -2.68 -33.34
N TYR A 50 1.42 -3.39 -32.48
CA TYR A 50 1.97 -2.81 -31.25
C TYR A 50 2.91 -1.62 -31.49
N SER A 51 3.70 -1.64 -32.58
CA SER A 51 4.57 -0.52 -32.95
C SER A 51 3.81 0.79 -33.18
N VAL A 52 2.60 0.72 -33.75
CA VAL A 52 1.73 1.89 -33.96
C VAL A 52 1.15 2.38 -32.64
N ILE A 53 0.84 1.46 -31.72
CA ILE A 53 0.37 1.79 -30.37
C ILE A 53 1.49 2.50 -29.58
N GLN A 54 2.74 2.04 -29.70
CA GLN A 54 3.90 2.69 -29.10
C GLN A 54 4.12 4.11 -29.66
N GLU A 55 3.98 4.28 -30.98
CA GLU A 55 4.10 5.59 -31.63
C GLU A 55 3.02 6.57 -31.13
N LEU A 56 1.77 6.10 -31.05
CA LEU A 56 0.65 6.86 -30.48
C LEU A 56 0.90 7.24 -29.02
N ALA A 57 1.33 6.28 -28.20
CA ALA A 57 1.62 6.48 -26.78
C ALA A 57 2.74 7.52 -26.58
N HIS A 58 3.79 7.45 -27.38
CA HIS A 58 4.89 8.41 -27.38
C HIS A 58 4.41 9.84 -27.70
N VAL A 59 3.63 10.01 -28.77
CA VAL A 59 3.11 11.33 -29.17
C VAL A 59 2.14 11.89 -28.13
N LEU A 60 1.31 11.04 -27.52
CA LEU A 60 0.37 11.39 -26.46
C LEU A 60 1.01 11.50 -25.07
N ARG A 61 2.30 11.17 -24.95
CA ARG A 61 3.09 11.15 -23.71
C ARG A 61 2.46 10.31 -22.60
N VAL A 62 2.01 9.11 -22.94
CA VAL A 62 1.46 8.11 -22.00
C VAL A 62 2.17 6.78 -22.20
N ASP A 63 2.05 5.86 -21.24
CA ASP A 63 2.52 4.49 -21.41
C ASP A 63 1.61 3.73 -22.41
N PRO A 64 2.16 2.89 -23.33
CA PRO A 64 1.35 2.04 -24.22
C PRO A 64 0.27 1.21 -23.51
N GLU A 65 0.52 0.76 -22.28
CA GLU A 65 -0.44 -0.01 -21.47
C GLU A 65 -1.70 0.79 -21.14
N VAL A 66 -1.60 2.11 -21.02
CA VAL A 66 -2.74 3.02 -20.81
C VAL A 66 -3.69 2.97 -22.01
N LEU A 67 -3.15 2.93 -23.23
CA LEU A 67 -3.97 2.84 -24.45
C LEU A 67 -4.59 1.44 -24.60
N LEU A 68 -3.87 0.41 -24.19
CA LEU A 68 -4.34 -0.98 -24.17
C LEU A 68 -5.36 -1.26 -23.07
N GLY A 69 -5.55 -0.35 -22.11
CA GLY A 69 -6.46 -0.55 -20.98
C GLY A 69 -5.91 -1.43 -19.88
N GLN A 70 -4.68 -1.89 -20.05
CA GLN A 70 -4.01 -2.82 -19.14
C GLN A 70 -3.41 -2.12 -17.92
N GLN A 71 -3.61 -0.80 -17.78
CA GLN A 71 -3.27 -0.10 -16.56
C GLN A 71 -4.20 -0.53 -15.41
N ARG A 72 -3.64 -1.38 -14.54
CA ARG A 72 -3.89 -1.21 -13.10
C ARG A 72 -3.51 0.22 -12.74
N PRO A 73 -4.22 0.88 -11.80
CA PRO A 73 -3.86 2.21 -11.34
C PRO A 73 -2.43 2.19 -10.80
N THR A 74 -1.46 2.50 -11.65
CA THR A 74 -0.10 2.81 -11.24
C THR A 74 -0.18 4.22 -10.70
N PRO A 75 0.12 4.47 -9.41
CA PRO A 75 0.37 5.84 -8.98
C PRO A 75 1.49 6.41 -9.87
N ALA A 76 1.48 7.74 -10.08
CA ALA A 76 2.62 8.43 -10.69
C ALA A 76 3.91 7.81 -10.15
N GLY A 77 4.87 7.48 -11.03
CA GLY A 77 6.07 6.72 -10.67
C GLY A 77 6.69 7.22 -9.36
N PRO A 78 7.40 6.34 -8.61
CA PRO A 78 7.78 6.61 -7.23
C PRO A 78 8.33 8.05 -7.13
N PRO A 79 7.77 8.92 -6.27
CA PRO A 79 8.42 10.20 -6.01
C PRO A 79 9.90 9.95 -5.72
N ASP A 80 10.78 10.80 -6.24
CA ASP A 80 12.23 10.76 -5.96
C ASP A 80 12.45 10.42 -4.47
N GLY A 81 13.11 9.30 -4.18
CA GLY A 81 13.46 8.87 -2.81
C GLY A 81 12.91 7.53 -2.32
N VAL A 82 12.09 6.78 -3.07
CA VAL A 82 11.75 5.39 -2.67
C VAL A 82 12.99 4.48 -2.63
N ASP A 83 13.94 4.70 -3.55
CA ASP A 83 15.21 3.98 -3.53
C ASP A 83 16.04 4.29 -2.28
N ASP A 84 15.94 5.50 -1.73
CA ASP A 84 16.59 5.86 -0.47
C ASP A 84 15.96 5.15 0.73
N ILE A 85 14.62 5.00 0.72
CA ILE A 85 13.92 4.17 1.71
C ILE A 85 14.38 2.71 1.58
N ARG A 86 14.47 2.19 0.34
CA ARG A 86 14.97 0.83 0.09
C ARG A 86 16.41 0.68 0.60
N ALA A 87 17.27 1.67 0.37
CA ALA A 87 18.65 1.67 0.86
C ALA A 87 18.71 1.71 2.39
N ALA A 88 17.88 2.54 3.05
CA ALA A 88 17.78 2.59 4.51
C ALA A 88 17.27 1.27 5.10
N LEU A 89 16.32 0.60 4.44
CA LEU A 89 15.90 -0.75 4.82
C LEU A 89 17.03 -1.77 4.52
N ALA A 90 17.79 -1.64 3.44
CA ALA A 90 18.87 -2.57 3.12
C ALA A 90 20.13 -2.40 3.99
N ARG A 91 20.15 -1.44 4.92
CA ARG A 91 21.21 -1.31 5.92
C ARG A 91 21.02 -2.33 7.04
N TYR A 92 22.05 -3.14 7.23
CA TYR A 92 22.16 -4.17 8.26
C TYR A 92 23.33 -3.88 9.23
N ASP A 93 24.02 -2.77 9.02
CA ASP A 93 25.08 -2.27 9.88
C ASP A 93 24.53 -1.57 11.12
N ILE A 94 25.36 -1.46 12.16
CA ILE A 94 25.00 -0.77 13.40
C ILE A 94 25.17 0.74 13.17
N PRO A 95 24.10 1.56 13.27
CA PRO A 95 24.19 2.99 13.03
C PRO A 95 25.23 3.64 13.93
N GLN A 96 26.20 4.34 13.34
CA GLN A 96 27.19 5.18 14.04
C GLN A 96 26.67 6.62 14.29
N ALA A 97 25.37 6.85 14.10
CA ALA A 97 24.74 8.16 14.14
C ALA A 97 24.92 8.83 15.52
N PRO A 98 25.01 10.18 15.59
CA PRO A 98 25.02 10.90 16.85
C PRO A 98 23.78 10.52 17.66
N ALA A 99 23.97 10.30 18.96
CA ALA A 99 22.94 9.80 19.86
C ALA A 99 21.77 10.79 19.97
N GLN A 100 20.77 10.65 19.08
CA GLN A 100 19.47 11.25 19.31
C GLN A 100 18.83 10.53 20.48
N THR A 101 18.19 11.29 21.36
CA THR A 101 17.42 10.72 22.46
C THR A 101 16.20 10.02 21.90
N THR A 102 15.76 8.93 22.54
CA THR A 102 14.53 8.21 22.19
C THR A 102 13.32 9.14 22.09
N GLU A 103 13.28 10.18 22.91
CA GLU A 103 12.21 11.17 22.95
C GLU A 103 12.22 12.12 21.73
N GLU A 104 13.40 12.48 21.21
CA GLU A 104 13.50 13.20 19.93
C GLU A 104 12.99 12.37 18.76
N VAL A 105 13.38 11.10 18.70
CA VAL A 105 12.94 10.20 17.63
C VAL A 105 11.44 9.92 17.75
N ARG A 106 10.90 9.79 18.97
CA ARG A 106 9.45 9.69 19.20
C ARG A 106 8.70 10.89 18.63
N ARG A 107 9.20 12.12 18.82
CA ARG A 107 8.60 13.31 18.20
C ARG A 107 8.67 13.28 16.68
N GLN A 108 9.78 12.84 16.10
CA GLN A 108 9.91 12.69 14.64
C GLN A 108 8.94 11.65 14.07
N VAL A 109 8.75 10.51 14.77
CA VAL A 109 7.72 9.52 14.42
C VAL A 109 6.33 10.15 14.47
N GLY A 110 6.01 10.90 15.54
CA GLY A 110 4.74 11.60 15.65
C GLY A 110 4.51 12.58 14.49
N TYR A 111 5.54 13.34 14.12
CA TYR A 111 5.50 14.21 12.95
C TYR A 111 5.26 13.43 11.65
N ALA A 112 5.97 12.32 11.44
CA ALA A 112 5.79 11.46 10.27
C ALA A 112 4.35 10.94 10.13
N TRP A 113 3.73 10.54 11.25
CA TRP A 113 2.31 10.14 11.28
C TRP A 113 1.37 11.28 10.93
N LEU A 114 1.63 12.51 11.40
CA LEU A 114 0.83 13.69 11.02
C LEU A 114 0.99 14.01 9.52
N THR A 115 2.22 14.00 9.00
CA THR A 115 2.52 14.20 7.57
C THR A 115 1.77 13.18 6.69
N TYR A 116 1.74 11.91 7.11
CA TYR A 116 0.98 10.87 6.42
C TYR A 116 -0.53 11.12 6.44
N GLN A 117 -1.08 11.49 7.59
CA GLN A 117 -2.52 11.78 7.75
C GLN A 117 -2.97 12.95 6.87
N HIS A 118 -2.12 13.96 6.68
CA HIS A 118 -2.36 15.09 5.79
C HIS A 118 -2.01 14.83 4.32
N ALA A 119 -1.72 13.57 3.95
CA ALA A 119 -1.37 13.14 2.59
C ALA A 119 -0.16 13.85 1.98
N HIS A 120 0.77 14.36 2.80
CA HIS A 120 2.02 14.98 2.34
C HIS A 120 3.08 13.91 2.02
N TYR A 121 2.74 12.96 1.15
CA TYR A 121 3.55 11.77 0.88
C TYR A 121 4.95 12.09 0.33
N GLY A 122 5.07 13.07 -0.57
CA GLY A 122 6.38 13.47 -1.11
C GLY A 122 7.32 14.03 -0.03
N GLN A 123 6.79 14.69 1.01
CA GLN A 123 7.60 15.10 2.15
C GLN A 123 8.00 13.89 3.00
N LEU A 124 7.06 12.98 3.25
CA LEU A 124 7.32 11.78 4.05
C LEU A 124 8.41 10.91 3.41
N VAL A 125 8.40 10.76 2.08
CA VAL A 125 9.45 10.03 1.34
C VAL A 125 10.85 10.56 1.65
N ARG A 126 11.01 11.88 1.73
CA ARG A 126 12.32 12.51 2.01
C ARG A 126 12.78 12.36 3.45
N VAL A 127 11.84 12.27 4.41
CA VAL A 127 12.16 12.24 5.85
C VAL A 127 12.39 10.80 6.35
N LEU A 128 11.73 9.81 5.75
CA LEU A 128 11.76 8.43 6.25
C LEU A 128 13.15 7.78 6.30
N PRO A 129 14.06 7.96 5.32
CA PRO A 129 15.38 7.34 5.40
C PRO A 129 16.14 7.73 6.68
N GLY A 130 16.18 9.03 7.01
CA GLY A 130 16.82 9.51 8.23
C GLY A 130 16.08 9.08 9.51
N LEU A 131 14.73 8.99 9.46
CA LEU A 131 13.95 8.50 10.59
C LEU A 131 14.22 7.01 10.87
N LEU A 132 14.37 6.19 9.83
CA LEU A 132 14.72 4.77 9.97
C LEU A 132 16.10 4.61 10.63
N ASP A 133 17.10 5.37 10.17
CA ASP A 133 18.45 5.38 10.76
C ASP A 133 18.39 5.79 12.26
N ALA A 134 17.64 6.85 12.59
CA ALA A 134 17.49 7.33 13.96
C ALA A 134 16.74 6.33 14.86
N ALA A 135 15.67 5.70 14.35
CA ALA A 135 14.89 4.72 15.09
C ALA A 135 15.68 3.44 15.40
N GLN A 136 16.53 2.99 14.48
CA GLN A 136 17.45 1.87 14.71
C GLN A 136 18.50 2.23 15.78
N GLY A 137 19.01 3.46 15.77
CA GLY A 137 19.97 3.96 16.77
C GLY A 137 19.38 4.13 18.17
N ALA A 138 18.11 4.53 18.29
CA ALA A 138 17.44 4.78 19.58
C ALA A 138 17.21 3.52 20.42
N ARG A 139 17.31 2.32 19.84
CA ARG A 139 17.09 1.02 20.50
C ARG A 139 15.78 0.92 21.29
N SER A 140 14.76 1.69 20.89
CA SER A 140 13.42 1.63 21.46
C SER A 140 12.50 0.84 20.55
N THR A 141 11.99 -0.28 21.06
CA THR A 141 11.07 -1.16 20.31
C THR A 141 9.84 -0.41 19.83
N GLU A 142 9.25 0.44 20.67
CA GLU A 142 8.07 1.23 20.32
C GLU A 142 8.33 2.15 19.11
N VAL A 143 9.41 2.93 19.18
CA VAL A 143 9.80 3.89 18.14
C VAL A 143 10.11 3.15 16.83
N LEU A 144 10.87 2.05 16.92
CA LEU A 144 11.25 1.25 15.75
C LEU A 144 10.05 0.60 15.07
N VAL A 145 9.12 0.03 15.85
CA VAL A 145 7.86 -0.52 15.33
C VAL A 145 7.08 0.59 14.61
N GLN A 146 6.93 1.76 15.21
CA GLN A 146 6.19 2.85 14.58
C GLN A 146 6.85 3.39 13.30
N ALA A 147 8.18 3.51 13.27
CA ALA A 147 8.94 3.92 12.09
C ALA A 147 8.77 2.94 10.92
N TYR A 148 8.85 1.63 11.17
CA TYR A 148 8.60 0.62 10.16
C TYR A 148 7.13 0.59 9.71
N ARG A 149 6.18 0.77 10.62
CA ARG A 149 4.75 0.82 10.29
C ARG A 149 4.42 1.97 9.36
N ILE A 150 4.86 3.19 9.67
CA ILE A 150 4.56 4.36 8.84
C ILE A 150 5.24 4.26 7.46
N THR A 151 6.44 3.67 7.41
CA THR A 151 7.15 3.35 6.16
C THR A 151 6.32 2.38 5.31
N SER A 152 5.84 1.28 5.90
CA SER A 152 4.99 0.31 5.21
C SER A 152 3.71 0.95 4.66
N LEU A 153 3.00 1.74 5.47
CA LEU A 153 1.75 2.38 5.05
C LEU A 153 1.97 3.39 3.92
N LEU A 154 3.05 4.16 3.96
CA LEU A 154 3.43 5.02 2.84
C LEU A 154 3.69 4.21 1.57
N LEU A 155 4.49 3.14 1.66
CA LEU A 155 4.85 2.33 0.50
C LEU A 155 3.61 1.68 -0.15
N VAL A 156 2.60 1.29 0.64
CA VAL A 156 1.28 0.88 0.12
C VAL A 156 0.63 2.00 -0.71
N LYS A 157 0.68 3.25 -0.23
CA LYS A 157 0.13 4.41 -0.98
C LYS A 157 0.91 4.72 -2.27
N LEU A 158 2.20 4.39 -2.30
CA LEU A 158 3.07 4.57 -3.45
C LEU A 158 3.05 3.39 -4.43
N GLY A 159 2.32 2.31 -4.15
CA GLY A 159 2.23 1.13 -5.02
C GLY A 159 3.39 0.15 -4.86
N GLU A 160 4.26 0.34 -3.87
CA GLU A 160 5.46 -0.47 -3.61
C GLU A 160 5.14 -1.62 -2.65
N ALA A 161 4.25 -2.53 -3.08
CA ALA A 161 3.64 -3.53 -2.18
C ALA A 161 4.65 -4.51 -1.56
N ASP A 162 5.65 -4.96 -2.31
CA ASP A 162 6.66 -5.90 -1.80
C ASP A 162 7.60 -5.21 -0.79
N LEU A 163 7.97 -3.95 -1.04
CA LEU A 163 8.78 -3.18 -0.09
C LEU A 163 7.95 -2.81 1.16
N ALA A 164 6.66 -2.53 0.99
CA ALA A 164 5.73 -2.31 2.08
C ALA A 164 5.60 -3.55 2.98
N TRP A 165 5.56 -4.74 2.36
CA TRP A 165 5.56 -6.02 3.06
C TRP A 165 6.85 -6.22 3.87
N LEU A 166 8.02 -5.94 3.30
CA LEU A 166 9.30 -5.99 4.03
C LEU A 166 9.30 -5.08 5.26
N ALA A 167 8.85 -3.83 5.10
CA ALA A 167 8.76 -2.89 6.22
C ALA A 167 7.76 -3.37 7.30
N ALA A 168 6.62 -3.94 6.90
CA ALA A 168 5.64 -4.50 7.83
C ALA A 168 6.19 -5.71 8.59
N ASP A 169 6.88 -6.62 7.90
CA ASP A 169 7.52 -7.79 8.50
C ASP A 169 8.56 -7.38 9.54
N ARG A 170 9.37 -6.35 9.25
CA ARG A 170 10.30 -5.77 10.22
C ARG A 170 9.62 -5.11 11.41
N ALA A 171 8.45 -4.49 11.22
CA ALA A 171 7.65 -4.00 12.34
C ALA A 171 7.19 -5.17 13.24
N MET A 172 6.75 -6.29 12.66
CA MET A 172 6.38 -7.50 13.40
C MET A 172 7.58 -8.10 14.15
N ALA A 173 8.72 -8.23 13.47
CA ALA A 173 9.95 -8.74 14.08
C ALA A 173 10.44 -7.85 15.22
N ALA A 174 10.40 -6.52 15.04
CA ALA A 174 10.76 -5.56 16.09
C ALA A 174 9.83 -5.66 17.30
N ALA A 175 8.53 -5.86 17.09
CA ALA A 175 7.56 -5.98 18.18
C ALA A 175 7.84 -7.17 19.13
N GLY A 176 8.47 -8.23 18.61
CA GLY A 176 8.78 -9.43 19.38
C GLY A 176 7.54 -10.02 20.06
N ASP A 177 7.67 -10.34 21.34
CA ASP A 177 6.59 -10.93 22.14
C ASP A 177 5.61 -9.91 22.73
N ASN A 178 5.76 -8.61 22.45
CA ASN A 178 4.82 -7.61 22.94
C ASN A 178 3.50 -7.71 22.16
N PRO A 179 2.39 -8.15 22.78
CA PRO A 179 1.16 -8.45 22.07
C PRO A 179 0.50 -7.18 21.49
N ILE A 180 0.63 -6.04 22.18
CA ILE A 180 0.07 -4.76 21.74
C ILE A 180 0.83 -4.23 20.53
N LEU A 181 2.16 -4.25 20.57
CA LEU A 181 2.99 -3.80 19.44
C LEU A 181 2.83 -4.74 18.25
N ALA A 182 2.76 -6.05 18.47
CA ALA A 182 2.53 -7.02 17.40
C ALA A 182 1.16 -6.81 16.74
N ALA A 183 0.09 -6.60 17.53
CA ALA A 183 -1.23 -6.32 16.98
C ALA A 183 -1.27 -5.00 16.20
N THR A 184 -0.54 -4.00 16.70
CA THR A 184 -0.39 -2.69 16.05
C THR A 184 0.36 -2.81 14.72
N ALA A 185 1.44 -3.60 14.65
CA ALA A 185 2.21 -3.89 13.44
C ALA A 185 1.43 -4.74 12.42
N ALA A 186 0.58 -5.67 12.88
CA ALA A 186 -0.25 -6.51 12.02
C ALA A 186 -1.21 -5.70 11.13
N ILE A 187 -1.58 -4.47 11.51
CA ILE A 187 -2.33 -3.55 10.65
C ILE A 187 -1.55 -3.26 9.36
N SER A 188 -0.26 -2.96 9.45
CA SER A 188 0.59 -2.68 8.29
C SER A 188 0.80 -3.92 7.42
N VAL A 189 0.97 -5.09 8.05
CA VAL A 189 1.02 -6.41 7.37
C VAL A 189 -0.22 -6.64 6.52
N ALA A 190 -1.40 -6.39 7.10
CA ALA A 190 -2.68 -6.56 6.42
C ALA A 190 -2.83 -5.59 5.23
N GLN A 191 -2.42 -4.33 5.39
CA GLN A 191 -2.47 -3.34 4.30
C GLN A 191 -1.55 -3.74 3.14
N ALA A 192 -0.33 -4.21 3.43
CA ALA A 192 0.59 -4.69 2.41
C ALA A 192 0.04 -5.92 1.67
N LEU A 193 -0.52 -6.90 2.38
CA LEU A 193 -1.14 -8.09 1.75
C LEU A 193 -2.33 -7.74 0.87
N ARG A 194 -3.17 -6.80 1.31
CA ARG A 194 -4.29 -6.30 0.50
C ARG A 194 -3.80 -5.59 -0.76
N ALA A 195 -2.73 -4.81 -0.66
CA ALA A 195 -2.10 -4.17 -1.82
C ALA A 195 -1.58 -5.19 -2.85
N SER A 196 -1.13 -6.37 -2.39
CA SER A 196 -0.72 -7.49 -3.25
C SER A 196 -1.85 -8.47 -3.60
N HIS A 197 -3.13 -8.09 -3.40
CA HIS A 197 -4.32 -8.92 -3.68
C HIS A 197 -4.35 -10.27 -2.92
N ARG A 198 -3.86 -10.30 -1.69
CA ARG A 198 -3.83 -11.48 -0.80
C ARG A 198 -4.82 -11.34 0.36
N ASP A 199 -6.08 -11.02 0.08
CA ASP A 199 -7.08 -10.66 1.10
C ASP A 199 -7.29 -11.74 2.19
N ARG A 200 -7.27 -13.02 1.83
CA ARG A 200 -7.40 -14.13 2.80
C ARG A 200 -6.25 -14.15 3.81
N LEU A 201 -5.02 -13.91 3.35
CA LEU A 201 -3.84 -13.84 4.23
C LEU A 201 -3.90 -12.59 5.11
N ALA A 202 -4.36 -11.46 4.56
CA ALA A 202 -4.54 -10.23 5.32
C ALA A 202 -5.53 -10.44 6.48
N LEU A 203 -6.67 -11.09 6.22
CA LEU A 203 -7.66 -11.42 7.23
C LEU A 203 -7.11 -12.37 8.30
N ALA A 204 -6.39 -13.42 7.89
CA ALA A 204 -5.80 -14.36 8.82
C ALA A 204 -4.81 -13.66 9.77
N ALA A 205 -3.92 -12.83 9.23
CA ALA A 205 -2.91 -12.11 10.00
C ALA A 205 -3.55 -11.16 11.04
N THR A 206 -4.61 -10.41 10.67
CA THR A 206 -5.30 -9.51 11.60
C THR A 206 -6.08 -10.25 12.67
N LEU A 207 -6.75 -11.36 12.34
CA LEU A 207 -7.47 -12.17 13.33
C LEU A 207 -6.51 -12.82 14.33
N THR A 208 -5.38 -13.37 13.87
CA THR A 208 -4.35 -13.92 14.77
C THR A 208 -3.83 -12.86 15.73
N ALA A 209 -3.54 -11.65 15.24
CA ALA A 209 -3.12 -10.53 16.06
C ALA A 209 -4.19 -10.08 17.07
N ALA A 210 -5.44 -9.94 16.62
CA ALA A 210 -6.57 -9.54 17.47
C ALA A 210 -6.83 -10.54 18.60
N ASN A 211 -6.77 -11.84 18.30
CA ASN A 211 -6.99 -12.88 19.30
C ASN A 211 -5.92 -12.89 20.40
N ARG A 212 -4.70 -12.40 20.13
CA ARG A 212 -3.64 -12.31 21.14
C ARG A 212 -3.81 -11.18 22.14
N ILE A 213 -4.60 -10.16 21.80
CA ILE A 213 -4.85 -9.01 22.68
C ILE A 213 -6.23 -9.03 23.33
N LEU A 214 -7.09 -9.98 22.94
CA LEU A 214 -8.39 -10.17 23.56
C LEU A 214 -8.18 -10.69 25.00
N PRO A 215 -8.90 -10.15 26.00
CA PRO A 215 -8.89 -10.75 27.33
C PRO A 215 -9.36 -12.20 27.25
N PRO A 216 -8.84 -13.11 28.11
CA PRO A 216 -9.35 -14.47 28.16
C PRO A 216 -10.86 -14.42 28.40
N THR A 217 -11.62 -15.11 27.55
CA THR A 217 -13.04 -15.30 27.78
C THR A 217 -13.19 -16.01 29.13
N PRO A 218 -13.96 -15.47 30.09
CA PRO A 218 -14.21 -16.19 31.33
C PRO A 218 -14.81 -17.55 30.96
N ASP A 219 -14.26 -18.61 31.56
CA ASP A 219 -14.79 -19.97 31.39
C ASP A 219 -16.30 -19.93 31.62
N PRO A 220 -17.11 -20.59 30.79
CA PRO A 220 -18.50 -20.80 31.13
C PRO A 220 -18.50 -21.63 32.42
N THR A 221 -18.76 -20.96 33.55
CA THR A 221 -18.99 -21.60 34.84
C THR A 221 -19.97 -22.74 34.56
N PRO A 222 -19.63 -24.01 34.83
CA PRO A 222 -20.56 -25.09 34.58
C PRO A 222 -21.80 -24.80 35.42
N SER A 223 -22.89 -24.41 34.75
CA SER A 223 -24.20 -24.29 35.36
C SER A 223 -24.47 -25.62 36.02
N ARG A 224 -24.45 -25.65 37.37
CA ARG A 224 -25.03 -26.74 38.16
C ARG A 224 -26.51 -26.81 37.78
N PHE A 225 -26.81 -27.56 36.72
CA PHE A 225 -28.13 -28.12 36.52
C PHE A 225 -28.40 -29.00 37.72
N GLY A 226 -29.47 -28.66 38.45
CA GLY A 226 -29.79 -29.23 39.74
C GLY A 226 -30.07 -30.73 39.66
N ASP A 227 -29.52 -31.46 40.62
CA ASP A 227 -30.10 -32.73 41.01
C ASP A 227 -31.30 -32.42 41.91
N HIS A 228 -32.48 -32.57 41.32
CA HIS A 228 -33.70 -32.87 42.06
C HIS A 228 -33.51 -34.26 42.68
N GLU A 229 -33.34 -34.35 43.99
CA GLU A 229 -33.63 -35.58 44.73
C GLU A 229 -34.86 -35.32 45.60
N VAL A 230 -35.95 -35.95 45.14
CA VAL A 230 -37.21 -36.10 45.84
C VAL A 230 -36.98 -37.14 46.93
N ASP A 231 -37.13 -36.77 48.20
CA ASP A 231 -37.50 -37.75 49.21
C ASP A 231 -38.31 -37.07 50.33
N GLY A 232 -39.51 -37.61 50.57
CA GLY A 232 -40.39 -37.20 51.66
C GLY A 232 -39.97 -37.85 52.98
N PRO A 233 -40.70 -37.53 54.06
CA PRO A 233 -41.03 -38.64 54.95
C PRO A 233 -42.50 -38.63 55.41
N ASP A 234 -43.06 -39.84 55.39
CA ASP A 234 -44.19 -40.29 56.20
C ASP A 234 -43.87 -40.17 57.71
N GLY A 235 -44.91 -39.86 58.49
CA GLY A 235 -45.18 -40.43 59.82
C GLY A 235 -44.36 -39.94 61.02
N ASP A 236 -45.01 -39.21 61.93
CA ASP A 236 -45.67 -39.80 63.13
C ASP A 236 -46.73 -38.83 63.70
#